data_AF-A0A804J982-F1
#
_entry.id   AF-A0A804J982-F1
#
_cell.length_a   1.000
_cell.length_b   1.000
_cell.length_c   1.000
_cell.angle_alpha   90.00
_cell.angle_beta   90.00
_cell.angle_gamma   90.00
#
_symmetry.space_group_name_H-M   'P 1'
#
loop_
_entity.id
_entity.type
_entity.pdbx_description
1 polymer ?
#
loop_
_entity_poly.entity_id
_entity_poly.type
_entity_poly.pdbx_seq_one_letter_code
_entity_poly.pdbx_strand_id
1 'polypeptide(L)' 'MIGSRAPICTYNECRGCRFKCSAEQVPVDAGDPMNSAYRYRCVCHR' A
#
# COMPACT_ATOMS: atom_id res chain seq x y z
N MET A 1 13.49 -4.15 16.18
CA MET A 1 13.77 -3.40 14.93
C MET A 1 12.45 -3.20 14.19
N ILE A 2 11.79 -2.06 14.39
CA ILE A 2 10.72 -1.60 13.51
C ILE A 2 11.44 -0.94 12.33
N GLY A 3 11.99 -1.80 11.46
CA GLY A 3 12.67 -1.36 10.26
C GLY A 3 11.62 -1.05 9.22
N SER A 4 11.62 0.18 8.73
CA SER A 4 10.96 0.62 7.49
C SER A 4 11.45 -0.25 6.33
N ARG A 5 10.91 -1.47 6.21
CA ARG A 5 10.91 -2.20 4.94
C ARG A 5 10.00 -1.38 4.03
N ALA A 6 10.50 -1.03 2.84
CA ALA A 6 9.68 -0.48 1.75
C ALA A 6 8.30 -1.15 1.76
N PRO A 7 7.19 -0.41 1.60
CA PRO A 7 5.84 -0.90 1.88
C PRO A 7 5.61 -2.16 1.07
N ILE A 8 5.83 -3.30 1.70
CA ILE A 8 5.58 -4.60 1.14
C ILE A 8 4.38 -5.10 1.90
N CYS A 9 3.38 -5.50 1.13
CA CYS A 9 2.19 -6.06 1.68
C CYS A 9 2.54 -7.20 2.61
N THR A 10 1.92 -7.19 3.79
CA THR A 10 2.10 -8.29 4.73
C THR A 10 1.53 -9.57 4.12
N TYR A 11 2.01 -10.72 4.57
CA TYR A 11 1.47 -12.02 4.12
C TYR A 11 -0.06 -12.09 4.26
N ASN A 12 -0.62 -11.45 5.30
CA ASN A 12 -2.06 -11.38 5.53
C ASN A 12 -2.81 -10.52 4.52
N GLU A 13 -2.24 -9.41 4.06
CA GLU A 13 -2.86 -8.54 3.05
C GLU A 13 -2.90 -9.19 1.66
N CYS A 14 -1.96 -10.09 1.39
CA CYS A 14 -1.95 -10.89 0.16
C CYS A 14 -2.54 -12.29 0.35
N ARG A 15 -3.10 -12.61 1.54
CA ARG A 15 -3.60 -13.94 1.86
C ARG A 15 -4.86 -14.21 1.04
N GLY A 16 -4.71 -14.98 -0.05
CA GLY A 16 -5.77 -15.26 -1.03
C GLY A 16 -5.45 -14.74 -2.44
N CYS A 17 -4.41 -13.91 -2.58
CA CYS A 17 -3.88 -13.52 -3.88
C CYS A 17 -3.04 -14.67 -4.45
N ARG A 18 -3.45 -15.24 -5.59
CA ARG A 18 -2.68 -16.26 -6.33
C ARG A 18 -1.63 -15.66 -7.27
N PHE A 19 -1.64 -14.34 -7.41
CA PHE A 19 -0.85 -13.58 -8.37
C PHE A 19 0.09 -12.60 -7.66
N LYS A 20 0.72 -11.70 -8.41
CA LYS A 20 1.65 -10.71 -7.86
C LYS A 20 0.89 -9.70 -7.01
N CYS A 21 1.22 -9.67 -5.73
CA CYS A 21 0.71 -8.68 -4.78
C CYS A 21 1.70 -7.53 -4.68
N SER A 22 1.22 -6.30 -4.89
CA SER A 22 2.04 -5.08 -4.86
C SER A 22 1.42 -4.05 -3.92
N ALA A 23 2.25 -3.25 -3.27
CA ALA A 23 1.77 -2.08 -2.55
C ALA A 23 1.75 -0.88 -3.50
N GLU A 24 0.60 -0.23 -3.62
CA GLU A 24 0.42 0.97 -4.42
C GLU A 24 0.15 2.18 -3.52
N GLN A 25 0.66 3.34 -3.94
CA GLN A 25 0.36 4.62 -3.32
C GLN A 25 -0.99 5.12 -3.79
N VAL A 26 -1.86 5.40 -2.83
CA VAL A 26 -3.18 5.99 -3.08
C VAL A 26 -3.18 7.38 -2.47
N PRO A 27 -3.49 8.41 -3.26
CA PRO A 27 -3.73 9.72 -2.69
C PRO A 27 -4.93 9.63 -1.74
N VAL A 28 -4.77 10.09 -0.52
CA VAL A 28 -5.91 10.41 0.33
C VAL A 28 -6.28 11.85 -0.03
N ASP A 29 -7.57 12.08 -0.29
CA ASP A 29 -8.13 13.44 -0.32
C ASP A 29 -7.92 14.08 1.06
N ALA A 30 -6.77 14.71 1.23
CA ALA A 30 -6.62 15.82 2.13
C ALA A 30 -7.03 17.04 1.30
N GLY A 31 -7.99 17.84 1.78
CA GLY A 31 -8.47 19.04 1.08
C GLY A 31 -7.41 20.13 0.85
N ASP A 32 -6.13 19.83 1.10
CA ASP A 32 -4.97 20.69 0.97
C ASP A 32 -4.04 20.16 -0.13
N PRO A 33 -3.87 20.88 -1.27
CA PRO A 33 -3.07 20.43 -2.40
C PRO A 33 -1.56 20.28 -2.10
N MET A 34 -1.09 20.84 -0.99
CA MET A 34 0.30 20.72 -0.52
C MET A 34 0.53 19.56 0.45
N ASN A 35 -0.54 18.99 1.01
CA ASN A 35 -0.48 17.99 2.07
C ASN A 35 -1.33 16.76 1.72
N SER A 36 -1.40 16.40 0.44
CA SER A 36 -2.00 15.13 0.00
C SER A 36 -1.30 13.99 0.71
N ALA A 37 -1.93 13.48 1.78
CA ALA A 37 -1.42 12.37 2.55
C ALA A 37 -1.51 11.12 1.65
N TYR A 38 -0.37 10.59 1.23
CA TYR A 38 -0.37 9.32 0.52
C TYR A 38 -0.50 8.19 1.53
N ARG A 39 -1.43 7.26 1.29
CA ARG A 39 -1.47 5.99 2.01
C ARG A 39 -1.11 4.86 1.07
N TYR A 40 -0.50 3.81 1.61
CA TYR A 40 -0.26 2.59 0.85
C TYR A 40 -1.46 1.65 0.98
N ARG A 41 -1.87 1.04 -0.13
CA ARG A 41 -2.79 -0.10 -0.12
C ARG A 41 -2.17 -1.28 -0.83
N CYS A 42 -2.54 -2.47 -0.40
CA CYS A 42 -2.15 -3.70 -1.06
C CYS A 42 -3.13 -4.07 -2.17
N VAL A 43 -2.59 -4.34 -3.35
CA VAL A 43 -3.36 -4.71 -4.54
C VAL A 43 -2.85 -6.04 -5.08
N CYS A 44 -3.78 -6.96 -5.30
CA CYS A 44 -3.52 -8.20 -6.01
C CYS A 44 -3.72 -7.94 -7.51
N HIS A 45 -2.66 -7.94 -8.30
CA HIS A 45 -2.78 -7.84 -9.75
C HIS A 45 -3.20 -9.21 -10.29
N ARG A 46 -4.33 -9.28 -10.98
CA ARG A 46 -4.82 -10.51 -11.63
C ARG A 46 -4.34 -10.58 -13.07
#